data_AF-A0A151S7N9-F1
#
_entry.id   AF-A0A151S7N9-F1
#
_cell.length_a   1.000
_cell.length_b   1.000
_cell.length_c   1.000
_cell.angle_alpha   90.00
_cell.angle_beta   90.00
_cell.angle_gamma   90.00
#
_symmetry.space_group_name_H-M   'P 1'
#
loop_
_entity.id
_entity.type
_entity.pdbx_description
1 polymer ?
#
loop_
_entity_poly.entity_id
_entity_poly.type
_entity_poly.pdbx_seq_one_letter_code
_entity_poly.pdbx_strand_id
1 'polypeptide(L)'
;MGKSIDSPHFYMFWCFFRDLGIRLPFTQFECDFLNHVNAAPYQLHPNSWGFLRAFEVLCTVLGIEVSLLVFLHFYQLKLGVPPYGILSLNGGKGGGLFTLYSQSYKNFKQEFFRVALVDVNPMEDGAFYFGGLPKFPFYWCPKPSRFHGVDQSKLTAAELVAIKDLEALPRPLDCKFILSLERSAHRERDLESEYFAFDRSLDCLFFRFSSSFPLLFCRSYGKVVEGA
;
A
#
# COMPACT_ATOMS: atom_id res chain seq x y z
N MET A 1 26.82 11.30 -29.05
CA MET A 1 26.39 11.01 -27.66
C MET A 1 26.67 9.54 -27.40
N GLY A 2 27.59 9.22 -26.49
CA GLY A 2 27.95 7.84 -26.19
C GLY A 2 26.76 7.12 -25.54
N LYS A 3 26.42 5.91 -26.03
CA LYS A 3 25.50 5.01 -25.33
C LYS A 3 26.09 4.73 -23.95
N SER A 4 25.35 4.98 -22.87
CA SER A 4 25.79 4.53 -21.55
C SER A 4 25.89 3.00 -21.59
N ILE A 5 27.06 2.49 -21.19
CA ILE A 5 27.38 1.05 -21.14
C ILE A 5 26.70 0.36 -19.95
N ASP A 6 26.06 1.13 -19.07
CA ASP A 6 25.43 0.61 -17.86
C ASP A 6 24.08 -0.03 -18.16
N SER A 7 23.90 -1.26 -17.67
CA SER A 7 22.60 -1.93 -17.69
C SER A 7 21.53 -1.07 -17.00
N PRO A 8 20.26 -1.14 -17.45
CA PRO A 8 19.15 -0.46 -16.81
C PRO A 8 19.12 -0.76 -15.30
N HIS A 9 18.91 0.28 -14.50
CA HIS A 9 18.97 0.16 -13.05
C HIS A 9 18.16 1.24 -12.36
N PHE A 10 17.80 0.98 -11.11
CA PHE A 10 17.14 1.96 -10.24
C PHE A 10 17.71 1.90 -8.82
N TYR A 11 17.41 2.92 -8.03
CA TYR A 11 17.89 3.04 -6.66
C TYR A 11 16.75 2.81 -5.67
N MET A 12 17.08 2.21 -4.52
CA MET A 12 16.14 1.99 -3.41
C MET A 12 16.86 2.21 -2.09
N PHE A 13 16.17 2.78 -1.09
CA PHE A 13 16.71 2.87 0.26
C PHE A 13 16.69 1.49 0.94
N TRP A 14 17.68 1.21 1.77
CA TRP A 14 17.79 -0.06 2.49
C TRP A 14 16.56 -0.37 3.34
N CYS A 15 16.03 0.67 4.00
CA CYS A 15 14.86 0.57 4.86
C CYS A 15 13.61 0.04 4.14
N PHE A 16 13.52 0.14 2.81
CA PHE A 16 12.40 -0.42 2.06
C PHE A 16 12.34 -1.95 2.23
N PHE A 17 13.48 -2.63 2.16
CA PHE A 17 13.56 -4.07 2.33
C PHE A 17 13.55 -4.46 3.81
N ARG A 18 14.39 -3.79 4.62
CA ARG A 18 14.61 -4.14 6.02
C ARG A 18 13.37 -3.91 6.89
N ASP A 19 12.75 -2.74 6.75
CA ASP A 19 11.71 -2.28 7.67
C ASP A 19 10.31 -2.50 7.10
N LEU A 20 10.14 -2.24 5.80
CA LEU A 20 8.82 -2.19 5.17
C LEU A 20 8.45 -3.50 4.44
N GLY A 21 9.38 -4.44 4.29
CA GLY A 21 9.11 -5.72 3.62
C GLY A 21 8.83 -5.58 2.13
N ILE A 22 9.30 -4.50 1.48
CA ILE A 22 9.21 -4.36 0.01
C ILE A 22 10.01 -5.47 -0.66
N ARG A 23 9.46 -6.05 -1.72
CA ARG A 23 10.08 -7.13 -2.50
C ARG A 23 10.17 -6.75 -3.97
N LEU A 24 11.11 -7.37 -4.66
CA LEU A 24 11.25 -7.25 -6.12
C LEU A 24 10.89 -8.59 -6.80
N PRO A 25 10.35 -8.55 -8.04
CA PRO A 25 9.86 -7.35 -8.72
C PRO A 25 8.68 -6.70 -7.98
N PHE A 26 8.46 -5.40 -8.19
CA PHE A 26 7.34 -4.68 -7.58
C PHE A 26 6.01 -5.27 -8.04
N THR A 27 4.98 -5.10 -7.22
CA THR A 27 3.62 -5.47 -7.61
C THR A 27 3.11 -4.55 -8.73
N GLN A 28 2.04 -4.98 -9.41
CA GLN A 28 1.42 -4.12 -10.43
C GLN A 28 0.93 -2.81 -9.82
N PHE A 29 0.34 -2.85 -8.62
CA PHE A 29 -0.12 -1.67 -7.89
C PHE A 29 1.03 -0.69 -7.58
N GLU A 30 2.17 -1.17 -7.10
CA GLU A 30 3.34 -0.35 -6.82
C GLU A 30 3.88 0.31 -8.12
N CYS A 31 3.95 -0.46 -9.21
CA CYS A 31 4.34 0.05 -10.53
C CYS A 31 3.38 1.13 -11.04
N ASP A 32 2.07 0.87 -10.97
CA ASP A 32 1.01 1.78 -11.40
C ASP A 32 1.04 3.08 -10.61
N PHE A 33 1.29 3.00 -9.29
CA PHE A 33 1.46 4.19 -8.46
C PHE A 33 2.67 5.02 -8.91
N LEU A 34 3.84 4.41 -9.10
CA LEU A 34 5.06 5.10 -9.54
C LEU A 34 4.89 5.78 -10.91
N ASN A 35 4.19 5.12 -11.84
CA ASN A 35 3.82 5.72 -13.12
C ASN A 35 2.86 6.90 -12.95
N HIS A 36 1.82 6.72 -12.13
CA HIS A 36 0.82 7.74 -11.89
C HIS A 36 1.44 9.04 -11.36
N VAL A 37 2.37 8.93 -10.40
CA VAL A 37 3.06 10.08 -9.82
C VAL A 37 4.29 10.52 -10.62
N ASN A 38 4.62 9.83 -11.71
CA ASN A 38 5.82 10.04 -12.52
C ASN A 38 7.08 10.16 -11.66
N ALA A 39 7.39 9.10 -10.91
CA ALA A 39 8.53 9.08 -9.99
C ALA A 39 9.22 7.73 -9.94
N ALA A 40 10.54 7.76 -9.73
CA ALA A 40 11.32 6.58 -9.41
C ALA A 40 11.18 6.17 -7.94
N PRO A 41 11.44 4.89 -7.59
CA PRO A 41 11.32 4.40 -6.21
C PRO A 41 12.05 5.24 -5.16
N TYR A 42 13.27 5.67 -5.49
CA TYR A 42 14.14 6.48 -4.64
C TYR A 42 13.62 7.90 -4.36
N GLN A 43 12.66 8.39 -5.14
CA GLN A 43 12.07 9.72 -4.93
C GLN A 43 11.05 9.73 -3.80
N LEU A 44 10.49 8.57 -3.43
CA LEU A 44 9.47 8.46 -2.39
C LEU A 44 10.09 8.33 -1.00
N HIS A 45 9.47 8.99 -0.04
CA HIS A 45 9.81 8.87 1.37
C HIS A 45 9.51 7.45 1.90
N PRO A 46 10.31 6.90 2.82
CA PRO A 46 10.06 5.57 3.41
C PRO A 46 8.65 5.38 3.97
N ASN A 47 8.11 6.34 4.74
CA ASN A 47 6.72 6.23 5.21
C ASN A 47 5.69 6.13 4.06
N SER A 48 5.96 6.73 2.90
CA SER A 48 5.06 6.63 1.74
C SER A 48 5.10 5.24 1.11
N TRP A 49 6.29 4.63 1.02
CA TRP A 49 6.41 3.21 0.69
C TRP A 49 5.71 2.30 1.70
N GLY A 50 5.81 2.64 2.99
CA GLY A 50 5.11 1.92 4.06
C GLY A 50 3.59 1.94 3.87
N PHE A 51 3.02 3.07 3.44
CA PHE A 51 1.59 3.16 3.14
C PHE A 51 1.17 2.31 1.94
N LEU A 52 1.96 2.31 0.86
CA LEU A 52 1.69 1.45 -0.31
C LEU A 52 1.64 -0.01 0.12
N ARG A 53 2.68 -0.46 0.84
CA ARG A 53 2.77 -1.86 1.27
C ARG A 53 1.71 -2.24 2.30
N ALA A 54 1.46 -1.40 3.29
CA ALA A 54 0.42 -1.64 4.28
C ALA A 54 -0.97 -1.71 3.64
N PHE A 55 -1.22 -0.91 2.60
CA PHE A 55 -2.47 -0.96 1.85
C PHE A 55 -2.68 -2.31 1.16
N GLU A 56 -1.65 -2.84 0.49
CA GLU A 56 -1.73 -4.16 -0.15
C GLU A 56 -1.97 -5.28 0.87
N VAL A 57 -1.25 -5.24 1.99
CA VAL A 57 -1.42 -6.23 3.06
C VAL A 57 -2.83 -6.14 3.65
N LEU A 58 -3.31 -4.94 3.97
CA LEU A 58 -4.67 -4.74 4.49
C LEU A 58 -5.73 -5.24 3.51
N CYS A 59 -5.63 -4.87 2.22
CA CYS A 59 -6.57 -5.33 1.21
C CYS A 59 -6.56 -6.86 1.08
N THR A 60 -5.37 -7.47 1.12
CA THR A 60 -5.23 -8.94 1.10
C THR A 60 -5.91 -9.59 2.31
N VAL A 61 -5.71 -9.05 3.52
CA VAL A 61 -6.33 -9.56 4.75
C VAL A 61 -7.85 -9.42 4.71
N LEU A 62 -8.36 -8.32 4.15
CA LEU A 62 -9.79 -8.07 4.01
C LEU A 62 -10.40 -8.75 2.78
N GLY A 63 -9.62 -9.37 1.88
CA GLY A 63 -10.14 -9.90 0.62
C GLY A 63 -10.67 -8.81 -0.33
N ILE A 64 -10.18 -7.58 -0.20
CA ILE A 64 -10.47 -6.46 -1.10
C ILE A 64 -9.46 -6.47 -2.25
N GLU A 65 -9.91 -6.24 -3.48
CA GLU A 65 -9.01 -6.07 -4.62
C GLU A 65 -8.18 -4.78 -4.46
N VAL A 66 -6.87 -4.89 -4.61
CA VAL A 66 -5.96 -3.74 -4.53
C VAL A 66 -6.19 -2.82 -5.73
N SER A 67 -6.76 -1.63 -5.50
CA SER A 67 -6.97 -0.61 -6.53
C SER A 67 -6.16 0.65 -6.26
N LEU A 68 -5.51 1.16 -7.32
CA LEU A 68 -4.85 2.46 -7.31
C LEU A 68 -5.81 3.59 -6.96
N LEU A 69 -7.01 3.61 -7.56
CA LEU A 69 -7.97 4.70 -7.31
C LEU A 69 -8.50 4.69 -5.88
N VAL A 70 -8.73 3.49 -5.31
CA VAL A 70 -9.09 3.36 -3.89
C VAL A 70 -7.97 3.90 -3.01
N PHE A 71 -6.71 3.55 -3.27
CA PHE A 71 -5.58 4.09 -2.51
C PHE A 71 -5.49 5.62 -2.62
N LEU A 72 -5.56 6.16 -3.84
CA LEU A 72 -5.45 7.58 -4.10
C LEU A 72 -6.57 8.39 -3.40
N HIS A 73 -7.76 7.81 -3.17
CA HIS A 73 -8.85 8.45 -2.42
C HIS A 73 -8.44 8.85 -1.00
N PHE A 74 -7.67 8.00 -0.30
CA PHE A 74 -7.26 8.22 1.09
C PHE A 74 -6.03 9.11 1.24
N TYR A 75 -5.30 9.39 0.16
CA TYR A 75 -4.01 10.06 0.22
C TYR A 75 -3.91 11.27 -0.71
N GLN A 76 -2.85 12.03 -0.52
CA GLN A 76 -2.41 13.08 -1.43
C GLN A 76 -0.90 13.15 -1.44
N LEU A 77 -0.33 13.54 -2.57
CA LEU A 77 1.11 13.66 -2.72
C LEU A 77 1.58 15.09 -2.44
N LYS A 78 2.52 15.24 -1.49
CA LYS A 78 3.27 16.48 -1.30
C LYS A 78 4.64 16.35 -1.96
N LEU A 79 5.00 17.37 -2.73
CA LEU A 79 6.34 17.47 -3.31
C LEU A 79 7.27 18.13 -2.29
N GLY A 80 8.45 17.55 -2.09
CA GLY A 80 9.53 18.20 -1.36
C GLY A 80 10.06 19.44 -2.08
N VAL A 81 10.97 20.17 -1.42
CA VAL A 81 11.57 21.39 -1.96
C VAL A 81 12.40 21.07 -3.22
N PRO A 82 12.17 21.75 -4.36
CA PRO A 82 12.95 21.59 -5.59
C PRO A 82 14.45 21.90 -5.39
N PRO A 83 15.36 21.37 -6.24
CA PRO A 83 15.10 20.51 -7.40
C PRO A 83 15.03 19.01 -7.10
N TYR A 84 15.44 18.58 -5.90
CA TYR A 84 15.52 17.15 -5.51
C TYR A 84 14.64 16.82 -4.29
N GLY A 85 13.41 17.35 -4.30
CA GLY A 85 12.45 17.14 -3.22
C GLY A 85 12.01 15.69 -3.12
N ILE A 86 12.14 15.10 -1.94
CA ILE A 86 11.53 13.80 -1.64
C ILE A 86 10.01 13.94 -1.66
N LEU A 87 9.35 12.99 -2.32
CA LEU A 87 7.91 12.89 -2.42
C LEU A 87 7.35 12.23 -1.16
N SER A 88 6.35 12.84 -0.55
CA SER A 88 5.70 12.29 0.65
C SER A 88 4.18 12.25 0.52
N LEU A 89 3.62 11.08 0.76
CA LEU A 89 2.19 10.88 0.93
C LEU A 89 1.74 11.41 2.29
N ASN A 90 0.58 12.04 2.29
CA ASN A 90 -0.13 12.49 3.47
C ASN A 90 -1.59 12.06 3.37
N GLY A 91 -2.29 12.01 4.50
CA GLY A 91 -3.74 11.80 4.50
C GLY A 91 -4.45 12.82 3.60
N GLY A 92 -5.45 12.33 2.87
CA GLY A 92 -6.37 13.13 2.08
C GLY A 92 -7.34 13.92 2.95
N LYS A 93 -8.43 14.42 2.35
CA LYS A 93 -9.43 15.24 3.06
C LYS A 93 -10.08 14.51 4.24
N GLY A 94 -10.33 13.20 4.11
CA GLY A 94 -10.92 12.35 5.15
C GLY A 94 -9.91 11.66 6.06
N GLY A 95 -8.65 12.11 6.07
CA GLY A 95 -7.54 11.43 6.75
C GLY A 95 -6.98 10.25 5.96
N GLY A 96 -5.76 9.82 6.30
CA GLY A 96 -5.14 8.62 5.73
C GLY A 96 -5.60 7.35 6.44
N LEU A 97 -5.25 6.19 5.87
CA LEU A 97 -5.56 4.90 6.48
C LEU A 97 -4.62 4.55 7.64
N PHE A 98 -3.34 4.91 7.52
CA PHE A 98 -2.29 4.40 8.40
C PHE A 98 -1.56 5.50 9.18
N THR A 99 -1.08 5.15 10.38
CA THR A 99 -0.06 5.90 11.11
C THR A 99 1.28 5.84 10.37
N LEU A 100 2.19 6.79 10.61
CA LEU A 100 3.54 6.69 10.07
C LEU A 100 4.25 5.44 10.61
N TYR A 101 4.94 4.69 9.76
CA TYR A 101 5.79 3.58 10.22
C TYR A 101 6.85 4.07 11.22
N SER A 102 7.49 5.20 10.90
CA SER A 102 8.38 5.88 11.85
C SER A 102 8.09 7.37 11.84
N GLN A 103 8.01 7.96 13.04
CA GLN A 103 7.90 9.41 13.22
C GLN A 103 9.09 10.16 12.61
N SER A 104 10.26 9.50 12.56
CA SER A 104 11.46 10.07 11.96
C SER A 104 12.31 8.96 11.35
N TYR A 105 12.42 8.96 10.02
CA TYR A 105 13.47 8.24 9.33
C TYR A 105 14.71 9.12 9.28
N LYS A 106 15.64 8.91 10.21
CA LYS A 106 16.94 9.58 10.20
C LYS A 106 17.90 8.82 9.31
N ASN A 107 18.77 9.53 8.60
CA ASN A 107 19.88 8.99 7.81
C ASN A 107 19.53 7.94 6.73
N PHE A 108 18.26 7.68 6.44
CA PHE A 108 17.86 6.70 5.41
C PHE A 108 18.46 6.96 4.04
N LYS A 109 18.79 8.23 3.73
CA LYS A 109 19.44 8.64 2.48
C LYS A 109 20.90 8.16 2.33
N GLN A 110 21.52 7.70 3.41
CA GLN A 110 22.90 7.21 3.42
C GLN A 110 22.96 5.71 3.11
N GLU A 111 21.85 4.98 3.27
CA GLU A 111 21.77 3.53 3.08
C GLU A 111 20.91 3.23 1.86
N PHE A 112 21.54 2.96 0.71
CA PHE A 112 20.82 2.68 -0.53
C PHE A 112 21.51 1.60 -1.37
N PHE A 113 20.72 0.97 -2.23
CA PHE A 113 21.16 -0.05 -3.18
C PHE A 113 20.91 0.44 -4.60
N ARG A 114 21.79 0.05 -5.50
CA ARG A 114 21.56 0.09 -6.94
C ARG A 114 21.11 -1.30 -7.38
N VAL A 115 19.88 -1.40 -7.86
CA VAL A 115 19.34 -2.63 -8.45
C VAL A 115 19.61 -2.58 -9.94
N ALA A 116 20.58 -3.35 -10.42
CA ALA A 116 20.91 -3.45 -11.84
C ALA A 116 20.22 -4.66 -12.47
N LEU A 117 19.59 -4.43 -13.62
CA LEU A 117 18.95 -5.47 -14.42
C LEU A 117 20.02 -6.13 -15.31
N VAL A 118 20.31 -7.41 -15.07
CA VAL A 118 21.35 -8.16 -15.79
C VAL A 118 20.68 -9.07 -16.81
N ASP A 119 21.20 -9.10 -18.03
CA ASP A 119 20.72 -9.95 -19.14
C ASP A 119 19.22 -9.82 -19.44
N VAL A 120 18.65 -8.63 -19.19
CA VAL A 120 17.23 -8.37 -19.41
C VAL A 120 16.98 -7.95 -20.86
N ASN A 121 16.10 -8.69 -21.54
CA ASN A 121 15.50 -8.29 -22.81
C ASN A 121 14.17 -7.56 -22.55
N PRO A 122 14.07 -6.25 -22.82
CA PRO A 122 12.84 -5.48 -22.59
C PRO A 122 11.57 -6.05 -23.25
N MET A 123 11.72 -6.79 -24.35
CA MET A 123 10.58 -7.35 -25.09
C MET A 123 10.05 -8.65 -24.47
N GLU A 124 10.87 -9.34 -23.66
CA GLU A 124 10.56 -10.66 -23.09
C GLU A 124 10.45 -10.64 -21.56
N ASP A 125 11.06 -9.65 -20.91
CA ASP A 125 11.06 -9.54 -19.45
C ASP A 125 9.72 -9.03 -18.92
N GLY A 126 8.93 -9.95 -18.36
CA GLY A 126 7.69 -9.63 -17.68
C GLY A 126 7.87 -9.10 -16.25
N ALA A 127 9.09 -9.04 -15.71
CA ALA A 127 9.32 -8.57 -14.33
C ALA A 127 9.36 -7.04 -14.25
N PHE A 128 10.15 -6.40 -15.11
CA PHE A 128 10.40 -4.95 -15.09
C PHE A 128 9.93 -4.23 -16.35
N TYR A 129 9.53 -4.97 -17.40
CA TYR A 129 9.00 -4.40 -18.64
C TYR A 129 7.58 -4.89 -18.95
N PHE A 130 6.87 -4.12 -19.77
CA PHE A 130 5.60 -4.46 -20.39
C PHE A 130 5.62 -3.96 -21.83
N GLY A 131 5.62 -4.87 -22.80
CA GLY A 131 5.65 -4.52 -24.22
C GLY A 131 6.88 -3.68 -24.62
N GLY A 132 8.06 -3.97 -24.06
CA GLY A 132 9.28 -3.22 -24.33
C GLY A 132 9.47 -1.94 -23.50
N LEU A 133 8.45 -1.52 -22.75
CA LEU A 133 8.52 -0.31 -21.93
C LEU A 133 8.74 -0.65 -20.45
N PRO A 134 9.55 0.12 -19.71
CA PRO A 134 9.68 -0.04 -18.26
C PRO A 134 8.31 0.04 -17.58
N LYS A 135 8.03 -0.88 -16.65
CA LYS A 135 6.80 -0.86 -15.84
C LYS A 135 6.71 0.32 -14.90
N PHE A 136 7.81 1.02 -14.62
CA PHE A 136 7.87 2.23 -13.81
C PHE A 136 9.14 3.03 -14.17
N PRO A 137 9.22 4.32 -13.80
CA PRO A 137 10.43 5.10 -14.03
C PRO A 137 11.62 4.57 -13.22
N PHE A 138 12.68 4.14 -13.89
CA PHE A 138 13.89 3.65 -13.20
C PHE A 138 14.74 4.79 -12.62
N TYR A 139 14.66 5.98 -13.20
CA TYR A 139 15.52 7.12 -12.90
C TYR A 139 14.74 8.33 -12.39
N TRP A 140 15.47 9.25 -11.73
CA TRP A 140 14.88 10.46 -11.16
C TRP A 140 14.08 11.26 -12.19
N CYS A 141 12.79 11.45 -11.92
CA CYS A 141 11.87 12.21 -12.73
C CYS A 141 11.81 13.67 -12.25
N PRO A 142 12.09 14.66 -13.11
CA PRO A 142 12.18 16.07 -12.71
C PRO A 142 10.83 16.74 -12.45
N LYS A 143 9.73 16.14 -12.94
CA LYS A 143 8.37 16.69 -12.83
C LYS A 143 7.38 15.63 -12.32
N PRO A 144 7.39 15.34 -11.01
CA PRO A 144 6.41 14.43 -10.42
C PRO A 144 4.99 15.01 -10.51
N SER A 145 4.02 14.12 -10.72
CA SER A 145 2.59 14.46 -10.82
C SER A 145 1.95 14.51 -9.43
N ARG A 146 1.39 15.66 -9.06
CA ARG A 146 0.62 15.81 -7.82
C ARG A 146 -0.78 15.22 -7.99
N PHE A 147 -1.33 14.72 -6.88
CA PHE A 147 -2.75 14.39 -6.78
C PHE A 147 -3.28 14.76 -5.39
N HIS A 148 -4.58 15.02 -5.33
CA HIS A 148 -5.30 15.42 -4.12
C HIS A 148 -6.61 14.65 -4.01
N GLY A 149 -6.52 13.35 -3.71
CA GLY A 149 -7.67 12.44 -3.78
C GLY A 149 -7.99 11.99 -5.20
N VAL A 150 -9.15 11.34 -5.34
CA VAL A 150 -9.70 10.87 -6.63
C VAL A 150 -11.03 11.55 -6.92
N ASP A 151 -11.28 11.79 -8.20
CA ASP A 151 -12.59 12.18 -8.70
C ASP A 151 -13.55 11.00 -8.64
N GLN A 152 -14.62 11.13 -7.86
CA GLN A 152 -15.60 10.06 -7.64
C GLN A 152 -16.27 9.56 -8.92
N SER A 153 -16.33 10.38 -9.97
CA SER A 153 -16.90 9.98 -11.26
C SER A 153 -16.08 8.90 -12.00
N LYS A 154 -14.81 8.71 -11.61
CA LYS A 154 -13.92 7.71 -12.19
C LYS A 154 -13.96 6.35 -11.48
N LEU A 155 -14.61 6.29 -10.31
CA LEU A 155 -14.65 5.09 -9.49
C LEU A 155 -15.72 4.12 -9.99
N THR A 156 -15.35 2.85 -10.07
CA THR A 156 -16.31 1.77 -10.30
C THR A 156 -17.18 1.52 -9.08
N ALA A 157 -18.29 0.80 -9.24
CA ALA A 157 -19.15 0.42 -8.12
C ALA A 157 -18.40 -0.43 -7.07
N ALA A 158 -17.49 -1.30 -7.50
CA ALA A 158 -16.67 -2.12 -6.61
C ALA A 158 -15.70 -1.26 -5.79
N GLU A 159 -15.03 -0.29 -6.42
CA GLU A 159 -14.12 0.64 -5.72
C GLU A 159 -14.86 1.52 -4.73
N LEU A 160 -16.08 1.96 -5.04
CA LEU A 160 -16.92 2.72 -4.11
C LEU A 160 -17.31 1.88 -2.88
N VAL A 161 -17.57 0.58 -3.04
CA VAL A 161 -17.82 -0.33 -1.92
C VAL A 161 -16.55 -0.50 -1.08
N ALA A 162 -15.40 -0.76 -1.72
CA ALA A 162 -14.12 -0.89 -1.03
C ALA A 162 -13.76 0.37 -0.24
N ILE A 163 -13.98 1.56 -0.79
CA ILE A 163 -13.78 2.83 -0.09
C ILE A 163 -14.66 2.90 1.17
N LYS A 164 -15.95 2.58 1.06
CA LYS A 164 -16.87 2.62 2.22
C LYS A 164 -16.45 1.64 3.30
N ASP A 165 -16.06 0.42 2.91
CA ASP A 165 -15.64 -0.60 3.87
C ASP A 165 -14.35 -0.18 4.58
N LEU A 166 -13.38 0.40 3.86
CA LEU A 166 -12.14 0.95 4.43
C LEU A 166 -12.39 2.21 5.29
N GLU A 167 -13.35 3.06 4.92
CA GLU A 167 -13.72 4.25 5.69
C GLU A 167 -14.33 3.91 7.04
N ALA A 168 -14.99 2.76 7.15
CA ALA A 168 -15.63 2.25 8.36
C ALA A 168 -14.65 1.61 9.35
N LEU A 169 -13.40 1.36 8.96
CA LEU A 169 -12.36 0.89 9.87
C LEU A 169 -12.01 1.95 10.93
N PRO A 170 -11.54 1.54 12.14
CA PRO A 170 -10.98 2.48 13.10
C PRO A 170 -9.69 3.07 12.51
N ARG A 171 -9.70 4.38 12.24
CA ARG A 171 -8.58 5.08 11.59
C ARG A 171 -7.95 6.13 12.50
N PRO A 172 -6.61 6.30 12.47
CA PRO A 172 -5.66 5.55 11.62
C PRO A 172 -5.29 4.17 12.20
N LEU A 173 -5.06 3.20 11.31
CA LEU A 173 -4.53 1.87 11.64
C LEU A 173 -3.01 1.94 11.84
N ASP A 174 -2.46 1.10 12.72
CA ASP A 174 -1.01 1.08 12.96
C ASP A 174 -0.26 0.43 11.79
N CYS A 175 0.58 1.20 11.10
CA CYS A 175 1.28 0.73 9.90
C CYS A 175 2.20 -0.47 10.18
N LYS A 176 2.86 -0.51 11.35
CA LYS A 176 3.76 -1.63 11.68
C LYS A 176 2.97 -2.90 11.93
N PHE A 177 1.88 -2.79 12.67
CA PHE A 177 0.97 -3.89 12.92
C PHE A 177 0.45 -4.47 11.60
N ILE A 178 -0.09 -3.61 10.72
CA ILE A 178 -0.60 -4.06 9.42
C ILE A 178 0.47 -4.76 8.59
N LEU A 179 1.70 -4.23 8.52
CA LEU A 179 2.80 -4.90 7.82
C LEU A 179 3.18 -6.24 8.46
N SER A 180 3.06 -6.37 9.78
CA SER A 180 3.36 -7.64 10.47
C SER A 180 2.39 -8.77 10.10
N LEU A 181 1.16 -8.44 9.71
CA LEU A 181 0.14 -9.42 9.30
C LEU A 181 0.53 -10.22 8.05
N GLU A 182 1.43 -9.70 7.21
CA GLU A 182 1.94 -10.44 6.05
C GLU A 182 2.56 -11.79 6.47
N ARG A 183 3.20 -11.83 7.63
CA ARG A 183 3.88 -13.03 8.16
C ARG A 183 3.00 -13.82 9.12
N SER A 184 1.79 -13.35 9.42
CA SER A 184 0.88 -14.05 10.32
C SER A 184 0.19 -15.22 9.61
N ALA A 185 0.12 -16.35 10.31
CA ALA A 185 -0.66 -17.51 9.92
C ALA A 185 -2.17 -17.30 10.11
N HIS A 186 -2.57 -16.32 10.93
CA HIS A 186 -3.97 -16.03 11.29
C HIS A 186 -4.27 -14.55 11.09
N ARG A 187 -3.83 -14.01 9.96
CA ARG A 187 -3.84 -12.58 9.63
C ARG A 187 -5.21 -11.91 9.83
N GLU A 188 -6.31 -12.59 9.49
CA GLU A 188 -7.66 -12.03 9.63
C GLU A 188 -8.05 -11.96 11.11
N ARG A 189 -7.82 -13.03 11.87
CA ARG A 189 -8.10 -13.08 13.31
C ARG A 189 -7.25 -12.09 14.11
N ASP A 190 -6.00 -11.92 13.72
CA ASP A 190 -5.10 -10.96 14.37
C ASP A 190 -5.63 -9.53 14.16
N LEU A 191 -6.03 -9.20 12.92
CA LEU A 191 -6.66 -7.91 12.61
C LEU A 191 -7.96 -7.70 13.41
N GLU A 192 -8.81 -8.73 13.50
CA GLU A 192 -10.03 -8.72 14.33
C GLU A 192 -9.72 -8.42 15.79
N SER A 193 -8.74 -9.14 16.34
CA SER A 193 -8.40 -9.05 17.76
C SER A 193 -7.92 -7.66 18.16
N GLU A 194 -7.18 -7.00 17.26
CA GLU A 194 -6.63 -5.67 17.50
C GLU A 194 -7.68 -4.56 17.37
N TYR A 195 -8.57 -4.66 16.37
CA TYR A 195 -9.44 -3.53 15.98
C TYR A 195 -10.93 -3.74 16.20
N PHE A 196 -11.39 -4.97 16.41
CA PHE A 196 -12.82 -5.31 16.37
C PHE A 196 -13.32 -6.04 17.62
N ALA A 197 -12.44 -6.59 18.45
CA ALA A 197 -12.82 -7.40 19.63
C ALA A 197 -13.69 -6.68 20.69
N PHE A 198 -13.86 -5.36 20.61
CA PHE A 198 -14.61 -4.56 21.58
C PHE A 198 -15.81 -3.78 21.00
N ASP A 199 -16.04 -3.79 19.69
CA ASP A 199 -17.10 -2.98 19.06
C ASP A 199 -18.10 -3.85 18.26
N ARG A 200 -19.26 -4.13 18.88
CA ARG A 200 -20.37 -4.91 18.28
C ARG A 200 -20.99 -4.27 17.04
N SER A 201 -20.68 -3.00 16.73
CA SER A 201 -21.23 -2.32 15.56
C SER A 201 -20.47 -2.63 14.26
N LEU A 202 -19.23 -3.13 14.38
CA LEU A 202 -18.35 -3.43 13.24
C LEU A 202 -18.38 -4.91 12.81
N ASP A 203 -19.08 -5.79 13.54
CA ASP A 203 -19.27 -7.22 13.22
C ASP A 203 -19.79 -7.44 11.79
N CYS A 204 -20.61 -6.53 11.27
CA CYS A 204 -21.16 -6.60 9.91
C CYS A 204 -20.12 -6.47 8.80
N LEU A 205 -19.02 -5.73 9.02
CA LEU A 205 -17.93 -5.63 8.03
C LEU A 205 -17.24 -6.99 7.89
N PHE A 206 -17.01 -7.68 9.01
CA PHE A 206 -16.33 -8.97 8.98
C PHE A 206 -17.18 -10.09 8.37
N PHE A 207 -18.50 -10.08 8.58
CA PHE A 207 -19.41 -10.99 7.88
C PHE A 207 -19.36 -10.85 6.35
N ARG A 208 -19.02 -9.66 5.81
CA ARG A 208 -18.82 -9.47 4.37
C ARG A 208 -17.48 -10.04 3.88
N PHE A 209 -16.43 -9.97 4.70
CA PHE A 209 -15.08 -10.43 4.33
C PHE A 209 -14.87 -11.94 4.55
N SER A 210 -15.54 -12.55 5.52
CA SER A 210 -15.37 -13.97 5.91
C SER A 210 -16.20 -14.96 5.07
N SER A 211 -16.50 -14.66 3.81
CA SER A 211 -17.27 -15.57 2.94
C SER A 211 -16.52 -16.87 2.59
N SER A 212 -15.25 -17.02 3.00
CA SER A 212 -14.44 -18.21 2.76
C SER A 212 -14.45 -19.25 3.89
N PHE A 213 -15.03 -18.99 5.08
CA PHE A 213 -15.16 -20.00 6.15
C PHE A 213 -16.42 -19.77 7.01
N PRO A 214 -17.57 -20.40 6.70
CA PRO A 214 -18.82 -20.21 7.46
C PRO A 214 -18.86 -20.92 8.84
N LEU A 215 -17.78 -21.56 9.31
CA LEU A 215 -17.89 -22.57 10.37
C LEU A 215 -17.49 -22.13 11.79
N LEU A 216 -17.15 -20.87 12.08
CA LEU A 216 -16.64 -20.51 13.41
C LEU A 216 -17.46 -19.50 14.23
N PHE A 217 -18.57 -18.96 13.72
CA PHE A 217 -19.34 -17.94 14.44
C PHE A 217 -20.75 -18.36 14.89
N CYS A 218 -20.93 -19.64 15.20
CA CYS A 218 -22.09 -20.08 15.99
C CYS A 218 -21.66 -20.42 17.42
N ARG A 219 -21.16 -19.43 18.17
CA ARG A 219 -21.11 -19.53 19.64
C ARG A 219 -22.31 -18.79 20.21
N SER A 220 -23.41 -19.53 20.25
CA SER A 220 -24.62 -19.25 21.03
C SER A 220 -24.27 -18.66 22.40
N TYR A 221 -24.80 -17.48 22.69
CA TYR A 221 -25.21 -17.12 24.05
C TYR A 221 -26.64 -16.60 24.01
N GLY A 222 -27.57 -17.54 23.81
CA GLY A 222 -28.96 -17.34 24.19
C GLY A 222 -29.03 -17.11 25.70
N LYS A 223 -29.51 -15.93 26.11
CA LYS A 223 -29.95 -15.69 27.47
C LYS A 223 -31.07 -16.69 27.78
N VAL A 224 -30.85 -17.58 28.74
CA VAL A 224 -31.95 -18.18 29.48
C VAL A 224 -32.52 -17.06 30.35
N VAL A 225 -33.64 -16.51 29.91
CA VAL A 225 -34.51 -15.68 30.75
C VAL A 225 -35.41 -16.67 31.48
N GLU A 226 -35.21 -16.80 32.79
CA GLU A 226 -36.18 -17.42 33.68
C GLU A 226 -37.49 -16.61 33.60
N GLY A 227 -38.59 -17.32 33.35
CA GLY A 227 -39.96 -16.82 33.45
C GLY A 227 -40.76 -17.81 34.29
N ALA A 228 -41.50 -17.26 35.25
CA ALA A 228 -42.16 -17.90 36.40
C ALA A 228 -43.13 -19.05 36.07
#